data_AF-V9GAL2-F1
#
_entry.id   AF-V9GAL2-F1
#
_cell.length_a   1.000
_cell.length_b   1.000
_cell.length_c   1.000
_cell.angle_alpha   90.00
_cell.angle_beta   90.00
_cell.angle_gamma   90.00
#
_symmetry.space_group_name_H-M   'P 1'
#
loop_
_entity.id
_entity.type
_entity.pdbx_description
1 polymer ?
#
loop_
_entity_poly.entity_id
_entity_poly.type
_entity_poly.pdbx_seq_one_letter_code
_entity_poly.pdbx_strand_id
1 'polypeptide(L)' 'MQQELNDGKEERPIAIEDIVKPGKFGVTNSQMIPAIKQVIGDGSVEKLRMLRSMYLYSFENSLRYLKKSEREFIQNNLK' A
#
# COMPACT_ATOMS: atom_id res chain seq x y z
N MET A 1 -34.72 22.96 1.04
CA MET A 1 -33.28 22.73 1.24
C MET A 1 -33.12 21.39 1.92
N GLN A 2 -32.87 20.33 1.14
CA GLN A 2 -32.52 19.02 1.67
C GLN A 2 -31.00 19.01 1.83
N GLN A 3 -30.53 19.02 3.08
CA GLN A 3 -29.12 18.80 3.37
C GLN A 3 -28.85 17.30 3.29
N GLU A 4 -27.89 16.98 2.42
CA GLU A 4 -27.40 15.65 2.11
C GLU A 4 -26.87 14.98 3.39
N LEU A 5 -27.29 13.74 3.61
CA LEU A 5 -26.71 12.83 4.60
C LEU A 5 -25.28 12.53 4.17
N ASN A 6 -24.33 13.31 4.67
CA ASN A 6 -22.93 12.96 4.65
C ASN A 6 -22.73 11.82 5.65
N ASP A 7 -22.75 10.60 5.12
CA ASP A 7 -22.48 9.36 5.84
C ASP A 7 -21.05 9.47 6.41
N GLY A 8 -20.99 9.88 7.69
CA GLY A 8 -19.77 10.14 8.45
C GLY A 8 -18.98 8.86 8.70
N LYS A 9 -18.40 8.30 7.64
CA LYS A 9 -17.24 7.43 7.78
C LYS A 9 -16.12 8.33 8.26
N GLU A 10 -15.90 8.35 9.57
CA GLU A 10 -14.63 8.81 10.13
C GLU A 10 -13.52 8.05 9.41
N GLU A 11 -12.91 8.70 8.41
CA GLU A 11 -11.72 8.19 7.73
C GLU A 11 -10.62 8.19 8.79
N ARG A 12 -10.49 7.05 9.48
CA ARG A 12 -9.32 6.80 10.31
C ARG A 12 -8.09 7.08 9.45
N PRO A 13 -7.11 7.87 9.94
CA PRO A 13 -5.89 8.13 9.19
C PRO A 13 -5.32 6.80 8.71
N ILE A 14 -5.07 6.70 7.41
CA ILE A 14 -4.45 5.51 6.83
C ILE A 14 -3.06 5.36 7.46
N ALA A 15 -2.91 4.39 8.36
CA ALA A 15 -1.63 4.08 8.99
C ALA A 15 -0.94 2.95 8.21
N ILE A 16 0.29 3.20 7.75
CA ILE A 16 1.09 2.15 7.09
C ILE A 16 1.56 1.09 8.07
N GLU A 17 1.66 1.45 9.34
CA GLU A 17 2.03 0.59 10.46
C GLU A 17 1.02 -0.55 10.70
N ASP A 18 -0.22 -0.39 10.22
CA ASP A 18 -1.25 -1.43 10.21
C ASP A 18 -1.05 -2.45 9.07
N ILE A 19 -0.26 -2.09 8.05
CA ILE A 19 -0.04 -2.89 6.84
C ILE A 19 1.32 -3.61 6.90
N VAL A 20 2.35 -2.93 7.39
CA VAL A 20 3.68 -3.51 7.52
C VAL A 20 4.40 -2.98 8.75
N LYS A 21 4.95 -3.92 9.54
CA LYS A 21 5.73 -3.58 10.75
C LYS A 21 7.22 -3.84 10.50
N PRO A 22 8.10 -2.84 10.66
CA PRO A 22 9.53 -3.04 10.51
C PRO A 22 10.07 -3.95 11.61
N GLY A 23 11.03 -4.82 11.25
CA GLY A 23 11.81 -5.61 12.21
C GLY A 23 13.13 -4.93 12.58
N LYS A 24 14.02 -5.67 13.26
CA LYS A 24 15.37 -5.21 13.66
C LYS A 24 16.19 -4.62 12.49
N PHE A 25 15.96 -5.12 11.27
CA PHE A 25 16.66 -4.72 10.06
C PHE A 25 15.77 -3.91 9.09
N GLY A 26 14.71 -3.28 9.61
CA GLY A 26 13.70 -2.62 8.79
C GLY A 26 12.70 -3.60 8.18
N VAL A 27 12.07 -3.19 7.07
CA VAL A 27 11.08 -4.02 6.36
C VAL A 27 11.79 -4.92 5.35
N THR A 28 11.58 -6.22 5.46
CA THR A 28 12.17 -7.24 4.56
C THR A 28 11.21 -7.61 3.42
N ASN A 29 11.70 -8.32 2.40
CA ASN A 29 10.83 -8.81 1.31
C ASN A 29 9.69 -9.71 1.79
N SER A 30 9.92 -10.55 2.81
CA SER A 30 8.88 -11.42 3.37
C SER A 30 7.74 -10.62 4.03
N GLN A 31 7.99 -9.38 4.41
CA GLN A 31 6.99 -8.45 4.96
C GLN A 31 6.42 -7.53 3.87
N MET A 32 7.26 -7.01 2.97
CA MET A 32 6.85 -6.07 1.92
C MET A 32 5.96 -6.72 0.85
N ILE A 33 6.28 -7.95 0.43
CA ILE A 33 5.50 -8.65 -0.61
C ILE A 33 4.03 -8.86 -0.19
N PRO A 34 3.70 -9.44 0.98
CA PRO A 34 2.31 -9.58 1.39
C PRO A 34 1.63 -8.21 1.61
N ALA A 35 2.34 -7.21 2.13
CA ALA A 35 1.81 -5.86 2.29
C ALA A 35 1.39 -5.23 0.95
N ILE A 36 2.23 -5.30 -0.07
CA ILE A 36 1.89 -4.79 -1.42
C ILE A 36 0.69 -5.54 -2.00
N LYS A 37 0.66 -6.87 -1.87
CA LYS A 37 -0.47 -7.67 -2.38
C LYS A 37 -1.78 -7.33 -1.70
N GLN A 38 -1.76 -7.14 -0.38
CA GLN A 38 -2.93 -6.70 0.37
C GLN A 38 -3.41 -5.34 -0.14
N VAL A 39 -2.50 -4.37 -0.29
CA VAL A 39 -2.84 -3.03 -0.78
C VAL A 39 -3.40 -3.03 -2.21
N ILE A 40 -2.86 -3.88 -3.08
CA ILE A 40 -3.40 -4.11 -4.43
C ILE A 40 -4.81 -4.71 -4.34
N GLY A 41 -5.02 -5.71 -3.47
CA GLY A 41 -6.34 -6.32 -3.23
C GLY A 41 -7.37 -5.34 -2.69
N ASP A 42 -6.93 -4.41 -1.82
CA ASP A 42 -7.75 -3.30 -1.30
C ASP A 42 -8.02 -2.22 -2.36
N GLY A 43 -7.34 -2.26 -3.52
CA GLY A 43 -7.40 -1.23 -4.55
C GLY A 43 -6.87 0.14 -4.11
N SER A 44 -6.12 0.21 -3.00
CA SER A 44 -5.75 1.48 -2.37
C SER A 44 -4.44 2.01 -2.93
N VAL A 45 -4.54 2.90 -3.92
CA VAL A 45 -3.38 3.58 -4.52
C VAL A 45 -2.64 4.46 -3.51
N GLU A 46 -3.36 5.05 -2.55
CA GLU A 46 -2.76 5.88 -1.51
C GLU A 46 -1.84 5.08 -0.59
N LYS A 47 -2.33 3.94 -0.04
CA LYS A 47 -1.50 3.03 0.75
C LYS A 47 -0.29 2.53 -0.04
N LEU A 48 -0.45 2.33 -1.36
CA LEU A 48 0.64 1.90 -2.22
C LEU A 48 1.72 2.98 -2.37
N ARG A 49 1.32 4.26 -2.52
CA ARG A 49 2.25 5.41 -2.54
C ARG A 49 2.98 5.54 -1.21
N MET A 50 2.29 5.39 -0.09
CA MET A 50 2.90 5.49 1.22
C MET A 50 3.91 4.36 1.48
N LEU A 51 3.62 3.12 1.10
CA LEU A 51 4.59 2.02 1.17
C LEU A 51 5.86 2.33 0.38
N ARG A 52 5.72 2.87 -0.84
CA ARG A 52 6.85 3.27 -1.68
C ARG A 52 7.65 4.42 -1.06
N SER A 53 6.99 5.43 -0.51
CA SER A 53 7.68 6.60 0.07
C SER A 53 8.41 6.25 1.36
N MET A 54 7.84 5.41 2.22
CA MET A 54 8.43 5.05 3.51
C MET A 54 9.53 4.00 3.39
N TYR A 55 9.40 3.07 2.44
CA TYR A 55 10.25 1.88 2.34
C TYR A 55 10.80 1.67 0.93
N LEU A 56 11.23 2.74 0.25
CA LEU A 56 11.63 2.74 -1.16
C LEU A 56 12.48 1.53 -1.58
N TYR A 57 13.59 1.26 -0.89
CA TYR A 57 14.48 0.16 -1.25
C TYR A 57 13.81 -1.22 -1.14
N SER A 58 13.09 -1.49 -0.06
CA SER A 58 12.40 -2.76 0.14
C SER A 58 11.22 -2.90 -0.83
N PHE A 59 10.53 -1.79 -1.11
CA PHE A 59 9.45 -1.72 -2.09
C PHE A 59 9.95 -2.09 -3.49
N GLU A 60 10.94 -1.37 -4.02
CA GLU A 60 11.47 -1.60 -5.36
C GLU A 60 12.08 -3.02 -5.49
N ASN A 61 12.80 -3.50 -4.47
CA ASN A 61 13.35 -4.85 -4.46
C ASN A 61 12.29 -5.95 -4.44
N SER A 62 11.12 -5.68 -3.88
CA SER A 62 10.02 -6.65 -3.80
C SER A 62 9.29 -6.84 -5.14
N LEU A 63 9.32 -5.84 -6.04
CA LEU A 63 8.57 -5.86 -7.30
C LEU A 63 8.93 -7.03 -8.22
N ARG A 64 10.18 -7.51 -8.16
CA ARG A 64 10.64 -8.66 -8.95
C ARG A 64 9.96 -9.98 -8.56
N TYR A 65 9.36 -10.05 -7.37
CA TYR A 65 8.65 -11.23 -6.86
C TYR A 65 7.14 -11.19 -7.09
N LEU A 66 6.62 -10.10 -7.62
CA LEU A 66 5.21 -9.94 -7.92
C LEU A 66 4.84 -10.62 -9.25
N LYS A 67 3.56 -10.89 -9.44
CA LYS A 67 3.02 -11.37 -10.73
C LYS A 67 2.97 -10.22 -11.73
N LYS A 68 2.83 -10.55 -13.02
CA LYS A 68 2.72 -9.55 -14.10
C LYS A 68 1.59 -8.55 -13.84
N SER A 69 0.38 -9.04 -13.51
CA SER A 69 -0.79 -8.20 -13.23
C SER A 69 -0.60 -7.27 -12.03
N GLU A 70 0.05 -7.75 -10.97
CA GLU A 70 0.37 -6.94 -9.78
C GLU A 70 1.34 -5.80 -10.15
N ARG A 71 2.38 -6.09 -10.95
CA ARG A 71 3.31 -5.05 -11.43
C ARG A 71 2.63 -4.04 -12.34
N GLU A 72 1.76 -4.49 -13.24
CA GLU A 72 1.00 -3.61 -14.14
C GLU A 72 0.10 -2.66 -13.34
N PHE A 73 -0.57 -3.17 -12.29
CA PHE A 73 -1.34 -2.32 -11.38
C PHE A 73 -0.49 -1.21 -10.77
N ILE A 74 0.70 -1.55 -10.25
CA ILE A 74 1.62 -0.57 -9.66
C ILE A 74 2.06 0.46 -10.70
N GLN A 75 2.48 0.02 -11.89
CA GLN A 75 2.95 0.91 -12.97
C GLN A 75 1.86 1.87 -13.47
N ASN A 76 0.61 1.43 -13.50
CA ASN A 76 -0.50 2.27 -13.95
C ASN A 76 -0.91 3.34 -12.92
N ASN A 77 -0.59 3.14 -11.64
CA ASN A 77 -1.06 3.99 -10.54
C ASN A 77 0.04 4.83 -9.86
N LEU A 78 1.32 4.47 -10.06
CA LEU A 78 2.48 5.13 -9.44
C LEU A 78 3.43 5.83 -10.43
N LYS A 79 3.01 6.01 -11.69
CA LYS A 79 3.77 6.78 -12.68
C LYS A 79 3.97 8.23 -12.25
#